data_AF-A0AAW0M7Z4-F1
#
_entry.id   AF-A0AAW0M7Z4-F1
#
_cell.length_a   1.000
_cell.length_b   1.000
_cell.length_c   1.000
_cell.angle_alpha   90.00
_cell.angle_beta   90.00
_cell.angle_gamma   90.00
#
_symmetry.space_group_name_H-M   'P 1'
#
loop_
_entity.id
_entity.type
_entity.pdbx_description
1 polymer ?
#
loop_
_entity_poly.entity_id
_entity_poly.type
_entity_poly.pdbx_seq_one_letter_code
_entity_poly.pdbx_strand_id
1 'polypeptide(L)'
;MWARIIFPLLLTIFVLPLLLQARDDFSRQPAGQVILTRHDRSDSDPQQAHIVFLSCSIQFKGDLGQTDWTASTLAHVDGQDYDVFLLPGDLSYANGHQPLWDSFGRLVEPSASRRPWMVTQGNHDIEILPNHPKGFVSYNSRWPMPYEESGSTSNLYYSFEVAGTHIIMLGSYTDFDVDSAQYKWLESDLARVDRNKTPWILVLLHAPWYNTNTAHQGEGESMRQSMEELFYKARVDVVFAGHVHAYERFEPASPLSLYREPSFGHGRFRILNETHAFWSWHRNNDADAIVADDVWFESLSTSKACWDTEQVPPSVSKDEL
;
A
#
# COMPACT_ATOMS: atom_id res chain seq x y z
N MET A 1 76.45 35.07 -25.80
CA MET A 1 75.32 36.00 -26.03
C MET A 1 74.04 35.17 -25.99
N TRP A 2 73.29 35.30 -24.89
CA TRP A 2 71.86 35.00 -24.69
C TRP A 2 71.27 33.59 -24.99
N ALA A 3 70.86 32.97 -23.87
CA ALA A 3 69.80 31.99 -23.60
C ALA A 3 68.78 31.64 -24.69
N ARG A 4 68.34 30.37 -24.72
CA ARG A 4 67.02 29.96 -24.20
C ARG A 4 66.83 28.43 -24.25
N ILE A 5 66.55 27.87 -23.09
CA ILE A 5 66.03 26.53 -22.84
C ILE A 5 64.56 26.53 -23.26
N ILE A 6 64.14 25.60 -24.12
CA ILE A 6 62.72 25.26 -24.30
C ILE A 6 62.61 23.74 -24.40
N PHE A 7 62.15 23.12 -23.31
CA PHE A 7 61.58 21.77 -23.29
C PHE A 7 60.13 21.87 -23.77
N PRO A 8 59.65 21.06 -24.73
CA PRO A 8 58.22 20.88 -24.90
C PRO A 8 57.74 19.81 -23.91
N LEU A 9 56.91 20.24 -22.94
CA LEU A 9 56.06 19.35 -22.15
C LEU A 9 55.01 18.72 -23.10
N LEU A 10 55.13 17.44 -23.39
CA LEU A 10 54.06 16.65 -23.98
C LEU A 10 53.07 16.28 -22.87
N LEU A 11 52.02 17.09 -22.71
CA LEU A 11 50.87 16.77 -21.87
C LEU A 11 49.93 15.84 -22.67
N THR A 12 50.17 14.53 -22.60
CA THR A 12 49.18 13.54 -23.05
C THR A 12 48.00 13.55 -22.08
N ILE A 13 46.92 14.21 -22.47
CA ILE A 13 45.61 14.11 -21.81
C ILE A 13 45.06 12.72 -22.14
N PHE A 14 45.20 11.77 -21.22
CA PHE A 14 44.38 10.56 -21.21
C PHE A 14 42.95 10.98 -20.87
N VAL A 15 42.10 11.14 -21.88
CA VAL A 15 40.65 11.13 -21.69
C VAL A 15 40.26 9.68 -21.42
N LEU A 16 40.31 9.29 -20.14
CA LEU A 16 39.64 8.08 -19.68
C LEU A 16 38.14 8.29 -19.92
N PRO A 17 37.44 7.44 -20.69
CA PRO A 17 35.99 7.50 -20.69
C PRO A 17 35.58 7.06 -19.29
N LEU A 18 35.06 8.00 -18.51
CA LEU A 18 34.33 7.69 -17.28
C LEU A 18 33.07 6.93 -17.74
N LEU A 19 33.21 5.61 -17.88
CA LEU A 19 32.08 4.70 -17.79
C LEU A 19 31.46 4.98 -16.42
N LEU A 20 30.37 5.73 -16.38
CA LEU A 20 29.40 5.58 -15.30
C LEU A 20 28.87 4.15 -15.41
N GLN A 21 29.61 3.20 -14.82
CA GLN A 21 28.96 2.05 -14.24
C GLN A 21 28.01 2.60 -13.19
N ALA A 22 26.71 2.53 -13.48
CA ALA A 22 25.70 2.59 -12.44
C ALA A 22 26.13 1.56 -11.40
N ARG A 23 26.57 2.04 -10.23
CA ARG A 23 26.75 1.18 -9.07
C ARG A 23 25.36 0.66 -8.73
N ASP A 24 25.19 -0.65 -8.72
CA ASP A 24 24.02 -1.37 -8.21
C ASP A 24 23.83 -1.19 -6.67
N ASP A 25 24.32 -0.10 -6.08
CA ASP A 25 24.54 0.03 -4.64
C ASP A 25 23.34 0.56 -3.84
N PHE A 26 22.16 0.74 -4.45
CA PHE A 26 20.98 1.26 -3.71
C PHE A 26 19.67 0.53 -4.04
N SER A 27 19.73 -0.79 -4.16
CA SER A 27 18.55 -1.63 -4.00
C SER A 27 18.26 -1.77 -2.50
N ARG A 28 17.04 -1.40 -2.06
CA ARG A 28 16.54 -1.76 -0.72
C ARG A 28 16.57 -3.30 -0.64
N GLN A 29 17.21 -3.83 0.40
CA GLN A 29 17.17 -5.27 0.65
C GLN A 29 15.69 -5.72 0.72
N PRO A 30 15.34 -6.90 0.16
CA PRO A 30 13.98 -7.43 0.26
C PRO A 30 13.56 -7.49 1.73
N ALA A 31 12.26 -7.33 2.00
CA ALA A 31 11.73 -7.38 3.36
C ALA A 31 12.18 -8.68 4.03
N GLY A 32 12.99 -8.55 5.10
CA GLY A 32 13.54 -9.71 5.79
C GLY A 32 12.43 -10.55 6.45
N GLN A 33 12.71 -11.85 6.63
CA GLN A 33 11.83 -12.75 7.38
C GLN A 33 11.59 -12.18 8.79
N VAL A 34 10.33 -12.14 9.24
CA VAL A 34 9.97 -11.69 10.60
C VAL A 34 10.61 -12.63 11.62
N ILE A 35 11.60 -12.13 12.38
CA ILE A 35 12.30 -12.91 13.41
C ILE A 35 11.60 -12.69 14.75
N LEU A 36 11.03 -13.76 15.31
CA LEU A 36 10.45 -13.78 16.66
C LEU A 36 11.47 -14.34 17.66
N THR A 37 12.04 -13.50 18.52
CA THR A 37 12.94 -13.93 19.61
C THR A 37 12.18 -14.17 20.92
N ARG A 38 12.33 -15.36 21.52
CA ARG A 38 11.86 -15.65 22.89
C ARG A 38 12.87 -15.19 23.94
N HIS A 39 12.39 -14.74 25.11
CA HIS A 39 13.21 -14.36 26.26
C HIS A 39 12.98 -15.31 27.46
N ASP A 40 13.99 -15.47 28.33
CA ASP A 40 13.99 -16.34 29.52
C ASP A 40 14.11 -15.53 30.83
N ARG A 41 13.10 -14.72 31.22
CA ARG A 41 13.07 -14.02 32.53
C ARG A 41 11.72 -14.16 33.25
N SER A 42 11.72 -14.02 34.58
CA SER A 42 10.59 -14.36 35.47
C SER A 42 9.53 -13.26 35.60
N ASP A 43 8.29 -13.69 35.87
CA ASP A 43 7.02 -12.95 35.79
C ASP A 43 6.83 -11.73 36.73
N SER A 44 7.79 -11.39 37.60
CA SER A 44 7.61 -10.36 38.66
C SER A 44 8.44 -9.08 38.49
N ASP A 45 9.27 -8.97 37.46
CA ASP A 45 9.90 -7.69 37.11
C ASP A 45 8.93 -6.85 36.26
N PRO A 46 8.77 -5.53 36.50
CA PRO A 46 8.02 -4.65 35.60
C PRO A 46 8.74 -4.55 34.26
N GLN A 47 8.34 -5.42 33.35
CA GLN A 47 8.80 -5.50 31.97
C GLN A 47 8.22 -4.33 31.18
N GLN A 48 9.01 -3.29 30.91
CA GLN A 48 8.80 -2.46 29.72
C GLN A 48 9.35 -3.21 28.51
N ALA A 49 8.60 -4.23 28.10
CA ALA A 49 8.68 -4.84 26.80
C ALA A 49 7.33 -4.55 26.13
N HIS A 50 7.30 -3.63 25.17
CA HIS A 50 6.18 -3.53 24.25
C HIS A 50 6.21 -4.76 23.32
N ILE A 51 5.69 -5.88 23.83
CA ILE A 51 5.33 -7.05 23.06
C ILE A 51 3.81 -7.10 23.12
N VAL A 52 3.16 -6.48 22.13
CA VAL A 52 1.71 -6.57 21.94
C VAL A 52 1.45 -7.75 21.01
N PHE A 53 1.28 -8.95 21.57
CA PHE A 53 0.50 -10.00 20.91
C PHE A 53 -0.89 -9.98 21.53
N LEU A 54 -1.75 -9.10 20.99
CA LEU A 54 -3.23 -9.08 21.03
C LEU A 54 -3.74 -7.71 20.53
N SER A 55 -3.16 -7.18 19.45
CA SER A 55 -3.87 -6.35 18.46
C SER A 55 -2.89 -5.98 17.35
N CYS A 56 -3.09 -6.45 16.11
CA CYS A 56 -2.28 -5.96 14.99
C CYS A 56 -2.67 -4.52 14.69
N SER A 57 -1.71 -3.60 14.65
CA SER A 57 -1.95 -2.21 14.27
C SER A 57 -1.32 -1.91 12.92
N ILE A 58 -2.16 -1.67 11.92
CA ILE A 58 -1.77 -1.37 10.55
C ILE A 58 -2.00 0.12 10.29
N GLN A 59 -0.97 0.82 9.80
CA GLN A 59 -1.07 2.23 9.45
C GLN A 59 -1.24 2.41 7.95
N PHE A 60 -2.13 3.31 7.55
CA PHE A 60 -2.45 3.60 6.14
C PHE A 60 -2.23 5.06 5.83
N LYS A 61 -1.59 5.31 4.70
CA LYS A 61 -1.58 6.61 4.06
C LYS A 61 -1.32 6.43 2.57
N GLY A 62 -2.17 6.94 1.69
CA GLY A 62 -1.83 7.15 0.27
C GLY A 62 -1.12 8.49 0.09
N ASP A 63 -0.47 8.69 -1.06
CA ASP A 63 -0.12 10.05 -1.53
C ASP A 63 0.86 10.76 -0.58
N LEU A 64 1.91 10.03 -0.20
CA LEU A 64 2.79 10.45 0.88
C LEU A 64 3.63 11.67 0.48
N GLY A 65 4.23 11.63 -0.72
CA GLY A 65 5.13 12.66 -1.23
C GLY A 65 6.29 12.97 -0.31
N GLN A 66 6.81 14.20 -0.37
CA GLN A 66 8.01 14.61 0.37
C GLN A 66 7.99 16.10 0.72
N THR A 67 7.00 16.50 1.51
CA THR A 67 6.80 17.86 2.00
C THR A 67 6.96 17.93 3.52
N ASP A 68 6.89 19.13 4.11
CA ASP A 68 6.85 19.27 5.58
C ASP A 68 5.63 18.57 6.21
N TRP A 69 4.50 18.51 5.49
CA TRP A 69 3.32 17.73 5.90
C TRP A 69 3.59 16.22 5.88
N THR A 70 4.43 15.76 4.95
CA THR A 70 4.91 14.38 4.93
C THR A 70 5.71 14.08 6.20
N ALA A 71 6.67 14.95 6.54
CA ALA A 71 7.49 14.78 7.74
C ALA A 71 6.64 14.81 9.03
N SER A 72 5.66 15.72 9.13
CA SER A 72 4.70 15.75 10.25
C SER A 72 3.90 14.44 10.34
N THR A 73 3.40 13.92 9.21
CA THR A 73 2.68 12.65 9.19
C THR A 73 3.56 11.48 9.63
N LEU A 74 4.80 11.41 9.13
CA LEU A 74 5.74 10.36 9.51
C LEU A 74 6.08 10.44 11.00
N ALA A 75 6.28 11.64 11.55
CA ALA A 75 6.51 11.82 12.97
C ALA A 75 5.32 11.33 13.81
N HIS A 76 4.08 11.58 13.37
CA HIS A 76 2.88 11.06 14.03
C HIS A 76 2.79 9.54 13.95
N VAL A 77 3.02 8.96 12.77
CA VAL A 77 2.99 7.51 12.55
C VAL A 77 4.07 6.81 13.38
N ASP A 78 5.30 7.32 13.36
CA ASP A 78 6.43 6.77 14.10
C ASP A 78 6.34 6.99 15.62
N GLY A 79 5.56 7.98 16.06
CA GLY A 79 5.19 8.16 17.47
C GLY A 79 4.14 7.15 17.95
N GLN A 80 3.51 6.40 17.05
CA GLN A 80 2.53 5.37 17.36
C GLN A 80 3.14 3.96 17.22
N ASP A 81 2.60 3.01 17.98
CA ASP A 81 2.97 1.61 17.82
C ASP A 81 2.19 0.98 16.66
N TYR A 82 2.91 0.45 15.68
CA TYR A 82 2.36 -0.24 14.52
C TYR A 82 3.29 -1.35 14.05
N ASP A 83 2.71 -2.38 13.43
CA ASP A 83 3.45 -3.56 12.99
C ASP A 83 3.87 -3.44 11.52
N VAL A 84 2.97 -2.92 10.68
CA VAL A 84 3.14 -2.79 9.23
C VAL A 84 2.60 -1.43 8.78
N PHE A 85 3.34 -0.77 7.90
CA PHE A 85 2.91 0.43 7.21
C PHE A 85 2.46 0.07 5.79
N LEU A 86 1.24 0.48 5.42
CA LEU A 86 0.66 0.26 4.10
C LEU A 86 0.49 1.59 3.37
N LEU A 87 1.04 1.67 2.16
CA LEU A 87 1.05 2.88 1.35
C LEU A 87 0.49 2.57 -0.05
N PRO A 88 -0.80 2.87 -0.31
CA PRO A 88 -1.46 2.54 -1.56
C PRO A 88 -1.14 3.54 -2.67
N GLY A 89 0.13 3.64 -3.08
CA GLY A 89 0.56 4.41 -4.26
C GLY A 89 0.88 5.88 -4.02
N ASP A 90 1.39 6.49 -5.08
CA ASP A 90 1.86 7.88 -5.12
C ASP A 90 2.95 8.14 -4.07
N LEU A 91 4.09 7.45 -4.27
CA LEU A 91 5.12 7.38 -3.25
C LEU A 91 5.88 8.71 -3.15
N SER A 92 6.66 9.04 -4.19
CA SER A 92 7.65 10.11 -4.14
C SER A 92 7.23 11.40 -4.83
N TYR A 93 6.23 11.33 -5.73
CA TYR A 93 5.90 12.39 -6.70
C TYR A 93 7.11 12.84 -7.54
N ALA A 94 8.07 11.95 -7.80
CA ALA A 94 9.24 12.29 -8.60
C ALA A 94 8.89 12.67 -10.04
N ASN A 95 7.87 12.03 -10.64
CA ASN A 95 7.29 12.44 -11.92
C ASN A 95 8.33 12.64 -13.04
N GLY A 96 9.31 11.73 -13.11
CA GLY A 96 10.41 11.80 -14.06
C GLY A 96 11.64 12.57 -13.56
N HIS A 97 11.53 13.40 -12.52
CA HIS A 97 12.67 14.01 -11.84
C HIS A 97 13.32 13.02 -10.86
N GLN A 98 14.10 12.08 -11.38
CA GLN A 98 14.63 10.92 -10.65
C GLN A 98 15.31 11.19 -9.29
N PRO A 99 16.06 12.30 -9.07
CA PRO A 99 16.65 12.57 -7.75
C PRO A 99 15.63 12.65 -6.61
N LEU A 100 14.35 12.91 -6.92
CA LEU A 100 13.26 12.94 -5.94
C LEU A 100 12.94 11.57 -5.33
N TRP A 101 13.26 10.47 -6.02
CA TRP A 101 13.18 9.14 -5.41
C TRP A 101 14.23 8.94 -4.32
N ASP A 102 15.43 9.52 -4.48
CA ASP A 102 16.51 9.41 -3.50
C ASP A 102 16.29 10.30 -2.28
N SER A 103 15.71 11.49 -2.46
CA SER A 103 15.27 12.31 -1.32
C SER A 103 14.09 11.67 -0.59
N PHE A 104 13.12 11.10 -1.30
CA PHE A 104 12.03 10.35 -0.68
C PHE A 104 12.54 9.15 0.12
N GLY A 105 13.44 8.35 -0.46
CA GLY A 105 14.05 7.20 0.24
C GLY A 105 14.76 7.61 1.53
N ARG A 106 15.54 8.71 1.51
CA ARG A 106 16.19 9.26 2.71
C ARG A 106 15.19 9.82 3.74
N LEU A 107 14.08 10.41 3.27
CA LEU A 107 13.02 10.92 4.15
C LEU A 107 12.34 9.79 4.92
N VAL A 108 12.02 8.67 4.25
CA VAL A 108 11.31 7.55 4.87
C VAL A 108 12.23 6.52 5.53
N GLU A 109 13.54 6.55 5.28
CA GLU A 109 14.53 5.60 5.82
C GLU A 109 14.39 5.37 7.34
N PRO A 110 14.23 6.41 8.20
CA PRO A 110 14.07 6.20 9.63
C PRO A 110 12.89 5.28 9.96
N SER A 111 11.76 5.42 9.27
CA SER A 111 10.55 4.62 9.47
C SER A 111 10.65 3.26 8.78
N ALA A 112 11.01 3.25 7.49
CA ALA A 112 10.99 2.08 6.61
C ALA A 112 12.12 1.06 6.86
N SER A 113 13.14 1.45 7.62
CA SER A 113 14.20 0.54 8.10
C SER A 113 13.83 -0.20 9.39
N ARG A 114 12.83 0.29 10.15
CA ARG A 114 12.43 -0.29 11.44
C ARG A 114 11.20 -1.18 11.36
N ARG A 115 10.27 -0.86 10.45
CA ARG A 115 9.01 -1.59 10.26
C ARG A 115 8.83 -1.94 8.77
N PRO A 116 8.20 -3.09 8.44
CA PRO A 116 7.82 -3.40 7.07
C PRO A 116 6.94 -2.31 6.46
N TRP A 117 7.29 -1.93 5.24
CA TRP A 117 6.54 -0.99 4.41
C TRP A 117 6.11 -1.74 3.16
N MET A 118 4.80 -1.93 3.02
CA MET A 118 4.19 -2.61 1.90
C MET A 118 3.48 -1.57 1.05
N VAL A 119 3.90 -1.47 -0.21
CA VAL A 119 3.46 -0.40 -1.10
C VAL A 119 2.79 -0.98 -2.34
N THR A 120 1.80 -0.29 -2.89
CA THR A 120 1.42 -0.48 -4.30
C THR A 120 1.78 0.78 -5.09
N GLN A 121 1.59 0.74 -6.40
CA GLN A 121 1.83 1.85 -7.31
C GLN A 121 0.60 2.78 -7.39
N GLY A 122 0.85 4.07 -7.65
CA GLY A 122 -0.14 5.06 -8.08
C GLY A 122 0.20 5.64 -9.47
N ASN A 123 -0.60 6.59 -9.96
CA ASN A 123 -0.38 7.16 -11.29
C ASN A 123 0.92 7.96 -11.36
N HIS A 124 1.36 8.55 -10.25
CA HIS A 124 2.63 9.27 -10.21
C HIS A 124 3.85 8.33 -10.26
N ASP A 125 3.66 7.04 -10.03
CA ASP A 125 4.72 6.02 -10.10
C ASP A 125 4.90 5.43 -11.52
N ILE A 126 4.00 5.73 -12.46
CA ILE A 126 4.04 5.23 -13.85
C ILE A 126 5.32 5.67 -14.56
N GLU A 127 5.77 6.92 -14.39
CA GLU A 127 6.99 7.50 -14.97
C GLU A 127 7.50 6.86 -16.28
N ILE A 128 7.01 7.35 -17.42
CA ILE A 128 7.51 6.91 -18.73
C ILE A 128 8.86 7.57 -19.01
N LEU A 129 9.94 6.79 -18.91
CA LEU A 129 11.31 7.23 -19.15
C LEU A 129 11.79 6.88 -20.56
N PRO A 130 12.79 7.61 -21.11
CA PRO A 130 13.43 7.23 -22.37
C PRO A 130 13.90 5.77 -22.33
N ASN A 131 13.55 4.98 -23.35
CA ASN A 131 13.81 3.53 -23.47
C ASN A 131 13.02 2.62 -22.51
N HIS A 132 12.09 3.15 -21.71
CA HIS A 132 11.24 2.39 -20.80
C HIS A 132 9.75 2.73 -21.00
N PRO A 133 9.16 2.34 -22.15
CA PRO A 133 7.81 2.78 -22.54
C PRO A 133 6.69 2.15 -21.70
N LYS A 134 6.98 1.13 -20.89
CA LYS A 134 6.02 0.48 -19.99
C LYS A 134 5.88 1.15 -18.63
N GLY A 135 6.76 2.10 -18.31
CA GLY A 135 6.75 2.78 -17.02
C GLY A 135 7.21 1.93 -15.83
N PHE A 136 6.98 2.45 -14.62
CA PHE A 136 7.20 1.83 -13.31
C PHE A 136 8.63 1.39 -13.00
N VAL A 137 9.63 1.82 -13.77
CA VAL A 137 11.01 1.39 -13.58
C VAL A 137 11.52 1.78 -12.19
N SER A 138 11.29 3.02 -11.79
CA SER A 138 11.76 3.54 -10.50
C SER A 138 11.05 2.88 -9.32
N TYR A 139 9.73 2.68 -9.42
CA TYR A 139 8.94 1.92 -8.44
C TYR A 139 9.48 0.49 -8.28
N ASN A 140 9.56 -0.27 -9.39
CA ASN A 140 9.97 -1.68 -9.37
C ASN A 140 11.43 -1.88 -8.92
N SER A 141 12.30 -0.92 -9.20
CA SER A 141 13.72 -1.01 -8.82
C SER A 141 13.97 -0.68 -7.35
N ARG A 142 13.13 0.16 -6.75
CA ARG A 142 13.35 0.70 -5.39
C ARG A 142 12.50 0.02 -4.32
N TRP A 143 11.35 -0.52 -4.71
CA TRP A 143 10.38 -1.14 -3.80
C TRP A 143 10.06 -2.58 -4.23
N PRO A 144 10.98 -3.54 -3.97
CA PRO A 144 10.70 -4.95 -4.23
C PRO A 144 9.71 -5.49 -3.19
N MET A 145 8.54 -5.91 -3.66
CA MET A 145 7.44 -6.47 -2.89
C MET A 145 7.36 -8.00 -3.09
N PRO A 146 6.70 -8.76 -2.19
CA PRO A 146 6.70 -10.22 -2.22
C PRO A 146 5.73 -10.81 -3.27
N TYR A 147 5.85 -10.37 -4.53
CA TYR A 147 4.95 -10.77 -5.60
C TYR A 147 5.18 -12.21 -6.05
N GLU A 148 6.41 -12.71 -5.99
CA GLU A 148 6.71 -14.10 -6.36
C GLU A 148 6.16 -15.07 -5.31
N GLU A 149 6.32 -14.74 -4.03
CA GLU A 149 5.82 -15.49 -2.89
C GLU A 149 4.28 -15.55 -2.88
N SER A 150 3.62 -14.49 -3.36
CA SER A 150 2.17 -14.44 -3.51
C SER A 150 1.67 -15.15 -4.79
N GLY A 151 2.57 -15.66 -5.63
CA GLY A 151 2.26 -16.29 -6.91
C GLY A 151 1.80 -15.31 -8.00
N SER A 152 2.06 -14.02 -7.82
CA SER A 152 1.88 -12.99 -8.84
C SER A 152 3.03 -13.01 -9.84
N THR A 153 2.80 -12.44 -11.02
CA THR A 153 3.83 -12.28 -12.06
C THR A 153 4.41 -10.86 -12.11
N SER A 154 3.97 -9.98 -11.20
CA SER A 154 4.30 -8.56 -11.25
C SER A 154 4.37 -7.93 -9.86
N ASN A 155 5.39 -7.10 -9.65
CA ASN A 155 5.56 -6.29 -8.43
C ASN A 155 4.47 -5.21 -8.24
N LEU A 156 3.57 -5.04 -9.23
CA LEU A 156 2.48 -4.07 -9.19
C LEU A 156 1.22 -4.60 -8.46
N TYR A 157 1.12 -5.92 -8.25
CA TYR A 157 0.01 -6.53 -7.52
C TYR A 157 0.48 -7.81 -6.85
N TYR A 158 0.15 -7.99 -5.57
CA TYR A 158 0.63 -9.10 -4.76
C TYR A 158 -0.21 -9.22 -3.48
N SER A 159 -0.01 -10.30 -2.73
CA SER A 159 -0.65 -10.49 -1.43
C SER A 159 0.35 -11.00 -0.39
N PHE A 160 0.01 -10.83 0.88
CA PHE A 160 0.80 -11.34 1.99
C PHE A 160 -0.09 -11.51 3.22
N GLU A 161 0.35 -12.34 4.16
CA GLU A 161 -0.38 -12.56 5.40
C GLU A 161 0.37 -11.94 6.59
N VAL A 162 -0.37 -11.26 7.46
CA VAL A 162 0.16 -10.75 8.73
C VAL A 162 -0.93 -10.78 9.79
N ALA A 163 -0.60 -11.30 10.97
CA ALA A 163 -1.46 -11.30 12.16
C ALA A 163 -2.93 -11.71 11.92
N GLY A 164 -3.14 -12.85 11.25
CA GLY A 164 -4.50 -13.36 10.96
C GLY A 164 -5.24 -12.58 9.87
N THR A 165 -4.51 -11.89 9.01
CA THR A 165 -5.05 -11.06 7.94
C THR A 165 -4.40 -11.42 6.62
N HIS A 166 -5.20 -11.67 5.60
CA HIS A 166 -4.77 -11.76 4.21
C HIS A 166 -4.89 -10.38 3.58
N ILE A 167 -3.77 -9.79 3.18
CA ILE A 167 -3.72 -8.43 2.63
C ILE A 167 -3.37 -8.52 1.14
N ILE A 168 -4.21 -7.91 0.30
CA ILE A 168 -4.08 -7.90 -1.16
C ILE A 168 -3.77 -6.47 -1.60
N MET A 169 -2.66 -6.30 -2.31
CA MET A 169 -2.22 -5.05 -2.91
C MET A 169 -2.50 -5.12 -4.41
N LEU A 170 -3.38 -4.27 -4.94
CA LEU A 170 -3.75 -4.24 -6.35
C LEU A 170 -3.13 -3.06 -7.09
N GLY A 171 -2.91 -3.25 -8.38
CA GLY A 171 -2.43 -2.25 -9.30
C GLY A 171 -3.57 -1.61 -10.07
N SER A 172 -3.96 -0.37 -9.71
CA SER A 172 -4.97 0.42 -10.43
C SER A 172 -4.54 0.86 -11.83
N TYR A 173 -3.24 0.90 -12.14
CA TYR A 173 -2.70 1.37 -13.42
C TYR A 173 -1.92 0.29 -14.18
N THR A 174 -2.30 -0.97 -13.96
CA THR A 174 -1.94 -2.10 -14.83
C THR A 174 -3.22 -2.79 -15.26
N ASP A 175 -3.16 -3.63 -16.30
CA ASP A 175 -4.34 -4.29 -16.85
C ASP A 175 -5.11 -5.04 -15.74
N PHE A 176 -6.41 -4.77 -15.62
CA PHE A 176 -7.30 -5.34 -14.61
C PHE A 176 -8.56 -5.98 -15.20
N ASP A 177 -8.73 -5.94 -16.52
CA ASP A 177 -9.85 -6.60 -17.19
C ASP A 177 -9.84 -8.11 -16.91
N VAL A 178 -10.97 -8.78 -17.10
CA VAL A 178 -11.17 -10.23 -16.84
C VAL A 178 -10.09 -11.13 -17.47
N ASP A 179 -9.52 -10.73 -18.60
CA ASP A 179 -8.47 -11.48 -19.28
C ASP A 179 -7.05 -11.18 -18.82
N SER A 180 -6.85 -10.15 -18.00
CA SER A 180 -5.56 -9.70 -17.49
C SER A 180 -4.92 -10.73 -16.55
N ALA A 181 -3.59 -10.66 -16.43
CA ALA A 181 -2.85 -11.47 -15.48
C ALA A 181 -3.23 -11.13 -14.02
N GLN A 182 -3.49 -9.84 -13.74
CA GLN A 182 -3.90 -9.39 -12.40
C GLN A 182 -5.26 -9.97 -11.99
N TYR A 183 -6.26 -9.92 -12.87
CA TYR A 183 -7.59 -10.46 -12.57
C TYR A 183 -7.54 -11.96 -12.27
N LYS A 184 -6.90 -12.73 -13.14
CA LYS A 184 -6.77 -14.19 -13.01
C LYS A 184 -5.97 -14.57 -11.75
N TRP A 185 -4.92 -13.81 -11.44
CA TRP A 185 -4.18 -13.97 -10.19
C TRP A 185 -5.06 -13.69 -8.97
N LEU A 186 -5.80 -12.58 -8.96
CA LEU A 186 -6.68 -12.19 -7.85
C LEU A 186 -7.76 -13.23 -7.59
N GLU A 187 -8.42 -13.72 -8.65
CA GLU A 187 -9.41 -14.80 -8.54
C GLU A 187 -8.79 -16.05 -7.89
N SER A 188 -7.60 -16.47 -8.35
CA SER A 188 -6.89 -17.60 -7.77
C SER A 188 -6.42 -17.34 -6.34
N ASP A 189 -6.02 -16.11 -6.01
CA ASP A 189 -5.51 -15.77 -4.69
C ASP A 189 -6.62 -15.82 -3.64
N LEU A 190 -7.76 -15.17 -3.93
CA LEU A 190 -8.95 -15.17 -3.08
C LEU A 190 -9.49 -16.59 -2.86
N ALA A 191 -9.47 -17.44 -3.88
CA ALA A 191 -9.93 -18.83 -3.79
C ALA A 191 -9.07 -19.71 -2.86
N ARG A 192 -7.82 -19.33 -2.57
CA ARG A 192 -6.90 -20.07 -1.69
C ARG A 192 -6.96 -19.62 -0.23
N VAL A 193 -7.62 -18.51 0.08
CA VAL A 193 -7.64 -17.95 1.44
C VAL A 193 -8.38 -18.89 2.39
N ASP A 194 -7.67 -19.39 3.41
CA ASP A 194 -8.26 -20.12 4.53
C ASP A 194 -8.69 -19.13 5.62
N ARG A 195 -10.00 -18.86 5.71
CA ARG A 195 -10.56 -17.91 6.70
C ARG A 195 -10.41 -18.37 8.16
N ASN A 196 -10.06 -19.63 8.42
CA ASN A 196 -9.71 -20.05 9.79
C ASN A 196 -8.31 -19.59 10.20
N LYS A 197 -7.42 -19.38 9.23
CA LYS A 197 -6.06 -18.87 9.44
C LYS A 197 -6.02 -17.35 9.33
N THR A 198 -6.71 -16.81 8.33
CA THR A 198 -6.80 -15.38 8.04
C THR A 198 -8.26 -14.95 7.97
N PRO A 199 -8.92 -14.74 9.13
CA PRO A 199 -10.31 -14.31 9.19
C PRO A 199 -10.55 -12.97 8.49
N TRP A 200 -9.57 -12.09 8.49
CA TRP A 200 -9.63 -10.79 7.82
C TRP A 200 -9.05 -10.84 6.41
N ILE A 201 -9.76 -10.27 5.45
CA ILE A 201 -9.24 -9.94 4.12
C ILE A 201 -9.31 -8.43 3.92
N LEU A 202 -8.15 -7.80 3.72
CA LEU A 202 -8.04 -6.39 3.39
C LEU A 202 -7.53 -6.25 1.97
N VAL A 203 -8.09 -5.31 1.21
CA VAL A 203 -7.61 -4.95 -0.12
C VAL A 203 -7.12 -3.51 -0.12
N LEU A 204 -6.01 -3.26 -0.80
CA LEU A 204 -5.47 -1.94 -1.04
C LEU A 204 -5.33 -1.70 -2.54
N LEU A 205 -5.71 -0.52 -2.98
CA LEU A 205 -5.59 -0.07 -4.37
C LEU A 205 -5.38 1.44 -4.39
N HIS A 206 -4.88 2.01 -5.49
CA HIS A 206 -4.64 3.46 -5.51
C HIS A 206 -5.92 4.24 -5.83
N ALA A 207 -6.57 3.95 -6.96
CA ALA A 207 -7.71 4.72 -7.46
C ALA A 207 -9.06 4.28 -6.84
N PRO A 208 -9.69 5.06 -5.94
CA PRO A 208 -10.88 4.65 -5.21
C PRO A 208 -12.09 4.43 -6.12
N TRP A 209 -12.89 3.40 -5.82
CA TRP A 209 -14.05 3.00 -6.61
C TRP A 209 -15.31 3.83 -6.35
N TYR A 210 -15.50 4.30 -5.10
CA TYR A 210 -16.73 4.98 -4.68
C TYR A 210 -16.55 6.46 -4.37
N ASN A 211 -15.40 7.05 -4.72
CA ASN A 211 -15.08 8.46 -4.43
C ASN A 211 -16.19 9.43 -4.87
N THR A 212 -16.63 10.30 -3.94
CA THR A 212 -17.65 11.33 -4.22
C THR A 212 -17.06 12.74 -4.41
N ASN A 213 -15.75 12.90 -4.27
CA ASN A 213 -15.08 14.16 -4.55
C ASN A 213 -15.11 14.46 -6.06
N THR A 214 -15.12 15.74 -6.42
CA THR A 214 -15.03 16.17 -7.82
C THR A 214 -13.71 15.75 -8.46
N ALA A 215 -12.62 15.76 -7.70
CA ALA A 215 -11.33 15.25 -8.14
C ALA A 215 -11.41 13.73 -8.32
N HIS A 216 -10.99 13.23 -9.49
CA HIS A 216 -10.93 11.79 -9.81
C HIS A 216 -12.28 11.06 -9.70
N GLN A 217 -13.40 11.78 -9.87
CA GLN A 217 -14.73 11.18 -9.81
C GLN A 217 -14.91 10.15 -10.93
N GLY A 218 -15.27 8.92 -10.58
CA GLY A 218 -15.53 7.84 -11.53
C GLY A 218 -14.28 7.21 -12.16
N GLU A 219 -13.07 7.61 -11.76
CA GLU A 219 -11.82 7.07 -12.33
C GLU A 219 -11.68 5.55 -12.07
N GLY A 220 -12.07 5.09 -10.89
CA GLY A 220 -12.05 3.67 -10.51
C GLY A 220 -13.19 2.81 -11.07
N GLU A 221 -14.15 3.37 -11.80
CA GLU A 221 -15.40 2.67 -12.17
C GLU A 221 -15.16 1.43 -13.05
N SER A 222 -14.23 1.49 -13.99
CA SER A 222 -13.92 0.35 -14.87
C SER A 222 -13.31 -0.83 -14.11
N MET A 223 -12.40 -0.54 -13.18
CA MET A 223 -11.80 -1.54 -12.30
C MET A 223 -12.85 -2.12 -11.34
N ARG A 224 -13.72 -1.27 -10.79
CA ARG A 224 -14.86 -1.70 -9.95
C ARG A 224 -15.75 -2.67 -10.71
N GLN A 225 -16.21 -2.32 -11.91
CA GLN A 225 -17.05 -3.18 -12.75
C GLN A 225 -16.39 -4.54 -13.05
N SER A 226 -15.07 -4.56 -13.19
CA SER A 226 -14.33 -5.79 -13.44
C SER A 226 -14.22 -6.65 -12.17
N MET A 227 -13.78 -6.09 -11.05
CA MET A 227 -13.28 -6.85 -9.90
C MET A 227 -14.20 -6.89 -8.68
N GLU A 228 -15.19 -6.00 -8.55
CA GLU A 228 -16.04 -5.90 -7.37
C GLU A 228 -16.78 -7.20 -7.04
N GLU A 229 -17.22 -7.94 -8.06
CA GLU A 229 -17.87 -9.24 -7.86
C GLU A 229 -16.94 -10.27 -7.19
N LEU A 230 -15.63 -10.23 -7.47
CA LEU A 230 -14.65 -11.10 -6.79
C LEU A 230 -14.57 -10.76 -5.30
N PHE A 231 -14.52 -9.47 -4.96
CA PHE A 231 -14.42 -9.03 -3.57
C PHE A 231 -15.66 -9.40 -2.77
N TYR A 232 -16.82 -9.20 -3.38
CA TYR A 232 -18.11 -9.54 -2.80
C TYR A 232 -18.22 -11.05 -2.53
N LYS A 233 -17.90 -11.90 -3.52
CA LYS A 233 -17.92 -13.37 -3.37
C LYS A 233 -16.93 -13.84 -2.31
N ALA A 234 -15.75 -13.25 -2.26
CA ALA A 234 -14.71 -13.59 -1.29
C ALA A 234 -14.94 -12.98 0.11
N ARG A 235 -15.97 -12.15 0.28
CA ARG A 235 -16.25 -11.40 1.53
C ARG A 235 -15.03 -10.64 2.02
N VAL A 236 -14.48 -9.78 1.16
CA VAL A 236 -13.44 -8.80 1.53
C VAL A 236 -14.01 -7.87 2.59
N ASP A 237 -13.29 -7.71 3.71
CA ASP A 237 -13.77 -6.96 4.88
C ASP A 237 -13.65 -5.45 4.68
N VAL A 238 -12.49 -4.98 4.19
CA VAL A 238 -12.21 -3.54 4.02
C VAL A 238 -11.34 -3.31 2.78
N VAL A 239 -11.66 -2.25 2.04
CA VAL A 239 -10.84 -1.73 0.95
C VAL A 239 -10.27 -0.37 1.38
N PHE A 240 -8.96 -0.18 1.26
CA PHE A 240 -8.29 1.10 1.48
C PHE A 240 -7.77 1.65 0.15
N ALA A 241 -7.91 2.95 -0.04
CA ALA A 241 -7.46 3.63 -1.24
C ALA A 241 -6.78 4.98 -0.96
N GLY A 242 -5.95 5.42 -1.91
CA GLY A 242 -5.32 6.74 -1.94
C GLY A 242 -5.91 7.61 -3.06
N HIS A 243 -5.03 8.25 -3.83
CA HIS A 243 -5.28 9.07 -5.03
C HIS A 243 -6.00 10.39 -4.79
N VAL A 244 -7.14 10.32 -4.12
CA VAL A 244 -7.93 11.49 -3.78
C VAL A 244 -7.37 12.07 -2.49
N HIS A 245 -6.92 13.32 -2.54
CA HIS A 245 -6.27 14.02 -1.41
C HIS A 245 -7.30 14.52 -0.38
N ALA A 246 -8.17 13.62 0.05
CA ALA A 246 -9.16 13.79 1.10
C ALA A 246 -9.43 12.43 1.75
N TYR A 247 -9.90 12.45 3.00
CA TYR A 247 -10.39 11.25 3.66
C TYR A 247 -11.89 11.07 3.38
N GLU A 248 -12.29 9.84 3.06
CA GLU A 248 -13.69 9.46 2.85
C GLU A 248 -13.96 8.03 3.34
N ARG A 249 -15.12 7.79 3.98
CA ARG A 249 -15.54 6.45 4.44
C ARG A 249 -17.01 6.17 4.10
N PHE A 250 -17.29 4.90 3.76
CA PHE A 250 -18.60 4.39 3.34
C PHE A 250 -19.07 3.25 4.26
N GLU A 251 -20.38 3.02 4.33
CA GLU A 251 -20.93 1.78 4.91
C GLU A 251 -20.91 0.63 3.89
N PRO A 252 -20.89 -0.63 4.35
CA PRO A 252 -21.11 -1.78 3.48
C PRO A 252 -22.34 -1.58 2.59
N ALA A 253 -22.16 -1.74 1.28
CA ALA A 253 -23.20 -1.68 0.23
C ALA A 253 -23.89 -0.31 0.00
N SER A 254 -23.40 0.79 0.58
CA SER A 254 -23.98 2.12 0.34
C SER A 254 -23.13 2.95 -0.62
N PRO A 255 -23.70 3.51 -1.71
CA PRO A 255 -23.03 4.54 -2.49
C PRO A 255 -22.97 5.89 -1.75
N LEU A 256 -23.53 5.98 -0.54
CA LEU A 256 -23.53 7.20 0.27
C LEU A 256 -22.28 7.28 1.12
N SER A 257 -21.53 8.36 0.93
CA SER A 257 -20.45 8.79 1.81
C SER A 257 -20.97 9.08 3.21
N LEU A 258 -20.40 8.45 4.24
CA LEU A 258 -20.73 8.74 5.63
C LEU A 258 -19.91 9.89 6.21
N TYR A 259 -18.64 9.92 5.86
CA TYR A 259 -17.68 10.87 6.41
C TYR A 259 -16.75 11.33 5.29
N ARG A 260 -16.49 12.64 5.25
CA ARG A 260 -15.53 13.23 4.32
C ARG A 260 -14.81 14.39 4.98
N GLU A 261 -13.48 14.41 4.85
CA GLU A 261 -12.66 15.51 5.33
C GLU A 261 -11.48 15.81 4.40
N PRO A 262 -11.37 17.05 3.86
CA PRO A 262 -10.22 17.47 3.07
C PRO A 262 -9.08 17.91 3.99
N SER A 263 -8.43 16.95 4.64
CA SER A 263 -7.27 17.21 5.52
C SER A 263 -6.21 16.13 5.37
N PHE A 264 -4.96 16.51 5.57
CA PHE A 264 -3.86 15.54 5.67
C PHE A 264 -4.03 14.71 6.94
N GLY A 265 -3.66 13.43 6.86
CA GLY A 265 -3.76 12.53 8.00
C GLY A 265 -3.25 11.14 7.68
N HIS A 266 -3.48 10.23 8.62
CA HIS A 266 -3.23 8.80 8.46
C HIS A 266 -4.32 7.99 9.16
N GLY A 267 -4.50 6.77 8.69
CA GLY A 267 -5.44 5.83 9.27
C GLY A 267 -4.74 4.76 10.09
N ARG A 268 -5.39 4.30 11.15
CA ARG A 268 -4.94 3.19 11.99
C ARG A 268 -6.03 2.12 12.06
N PHE A 269 -5.73 0.92 11.55
CA PHE A 269 -6.59 -0.25 11.66
C PHE A 269 -6.03 -1.21 12.69
N ARG A 270 -6.77 -1.43 13.77
CA ARG A 270 -6.39 -2.29 14.89
C ARG A 270 -7.23 -3.54 14.91
N ILE A 271 -6.66 -4.66 14.48
CA ILE A 271 -7.33 -5.97 14.53
C ILE A 271 -7.17 -6.50 15.94
N LEU A 272 -8.28 -6.66 16.67
CA LEU A 272 -8.24 -7.13 18.06
C LEU A 272 -8.32 -8.64 18.15
N ASN A 273 -9.12 -9.27 17.29
CA ASN A 273 -9.28 -10.72 17.20
C ASN A 273 -9.87 -11.09 15.82
N GLU A 274 -10.24 -12.36 15.63
CA GLU A 274 -10.84 -12.89 14.40
C GLU A 274 -12.19 -12.25 14.01
N THR A 275 -12.85 -11.57 14.94
CA THR A 275 -14.19 -11.01 14.75
C THR A 275 -14.23 -9.49 14.78
N HIS A 276 -13.36 -8.81 15.53
CA HIS A 276 -13.44 -7.36 15.74
C HIS A 276 -12.14 -6.63 15.39
N ALA A 277 -12.30 -5.53 14.66
CA ALA A 277 -11.24 -4.57 14.40
C ALA A 277 -11.74 -3.13 14.65
N PHE A 278 -10.82 -2.22 14.88
CA PHE A 278 -11.12 -0.81 15.13
C PHE A 278 -10.33 0.06 14.17
N TRP A 279 -11.04 0.91 13.43
CA TRP A 279 -10.45 1.93 12.58
C TRP A 279 -10.48 3.28 13.30
N SER A 280 -9.40 4.05 13.13
CA SER A 280 -9.39 5.47 13.49
C SER A 280 -8.63 6.24 12.42
N TRP A 281 -9.20 7.35 11.96
CA TRP A 281 -8.54 8.32 11.10
C TRP A 281 -8.06 9.51 11.93
N HIS A 282 -6.77 9.81 11.78
CA HIS A 282 -6.06 10.83 12.53
C HIS A 282 -5.75 11.98 11.57
N ARG A 283 -6.39 13.13 11.78
CA ARG A 283 -6.04 14.36 11.05
C ARG A 283 -4.77 14.96 11.63
N ASN A 284 -3.92 15.48 10.75
CA ASN A 284 -2.76 16.25 11.15
C ASN A 284 -3.19 17.69 11.43
N ASN A 285 -2.94 18.18 12.64
CA ASN A 285 -3.10 19.57 13.01
C ASN A 285 -1.78 20.09 13.60
N ASP A 286 -0.93 20.62 12.73
CA ASP A 286 0.45 21.02 13.06
C ASP A 286 1.27 19.87 13.68
N ALA A 287 1.52 19.92 14.99
CA ALA A 287 2.34 18.96 15.74
C ALA A 287 1.54 17.82 16.39
N ASP A 288 0.21 17.86 16.29
CA ASP A 288 -0.68 16.88 16.94
C ASP A 288 -1.46 16.07 15.89
N ALA A 289 -1.59 14.76 16.16
CA ALA A 289 -2.51 13.86 15.48
C ALA A 289 -3.79 13.73 16.32
N ILE A 290 -4.94 14.04 15.72
CA ILE A 290 -6.25 14.01 16.42
C ILE A 290 -7.15 12.99 15.73
N VAL A 291 -7.71 12.05 16.50
CA VAL A 291 -8.76 11.15 16.00
C VAL A 291 -9.98 11.99 15.63
N ALA A 292 -10.33 11.99 14.35
CA ALA A 292 -11.43 12.78 13.82
C ALA A 292 -12.55 11.91 13.22
N ASP A 293 -12.26 10.65 12.93
CA ASP A 293 -13.28 9.63 12.65
C ASP A 293 -12.80 8.27 13.18
N ASP A 294 -13.74 7.44 13.63
CA ASP A 294 -13.47 6.09 14.09
C ASP A 294 -14.68 5.18 13.92
N VAL A 295 -14.42 3.89 13.77
CA VAL A 295 -15.48 2.89 13.61
C VAL A 295 -15.01 1.49 14.00
N TRP A 296 -15.92 0.71 14.55
CA TRP A 296 -15.72 -0.72 14.81
C TRP A 296 -16.17 -1.55 13.61
N PHE A 297 -15.33 -2.51 13.23
CA PHE A 297 -15.60 -3.48 12.18
C PHE A 297 -15.82 -4.86 12.80
N GLU A 298 -16.83 -5.57 12.29
CA GLU A 298 -17.01 -7.00 12.49
C GLU A 298 -16.58 -7.77 11.23
N SER A 299 -15.79 -8.84 11.37
CA SER A 299 -15.34 -9.61 10.21
C SER A 299 -16.50 -10.32 9.52
N LEU A 300 -16.57 -10.17 8.20
CA LEU A 300 -17.54 -10.81 7.32
C LEU A 300 -17.37 -12.34 7.24
N SER A 301 -16.22 -12.88 7.66
CA SER A 301 -16.06 -14.33 7.83
C SER A 301 -16.90 -14.90 8.97
N THR A 302 -17.12 -14.09 10.01
CA THR A 302 -17.78 -14.50 11.26
C THR A 302 -19.19 -13.93 11.39
N SER A 303 -19.50 -12.88 10.63
CA SER A 303 -20.84 -12.30 10.57
C SER A 303 -21.81 -13.21 9.80
N LYS A 304 -22.92 -13.55 10.46
CA LYS A 304 -24.07 -14.23 9.85
C LYS A 304 -25.06 -13.26 9.22
N ALA A 305 -24.92 -11.96 9.48
CA ALA A 305 -25.83 -10.96 8.97
C ALA A 305 -25.60 -10.76 7.46
N CYS A 306 -26.70 -10.64 6.74
CA CYS A 306 -26.83 -10.28 5.31
C CYS A 306 -26.89 -11.40 4.25
N TRP A 307 -26.81 -12.70 4.57
CA TRP A 307 -26.88 -13.75 3.52
C TRP A 307 -27.90 -14.88 3.67
N ASP A 308 -28.92 -14.73 4.52
CA ASP A 308 -30.14 -15.54 4.43
C ASP A 308 -31.02 -15.06 3.26
N THR A 309 -30.53 -15.20 2.03
CA THR A 309 -31.40 -15.24 0.86
C THR A 309 -31.28 -16.63 0.26
N GLU A 310 -32.23 -17.50 0.63
CA GLU A 310 -32.56 -18.67 -0.17
C GLU A 310 -32.63 -18.24 -1.64
N GLN A 311 -31.88 -18.96 -2.49
CA GLN A 311 -32.05 -18.85 -3.93
C GLN A 311 -33.48 -19.26 -4.27
N VAL A 312 -34.39 -18.30 -4.39
CA VAL A 312 -35.69 -18.53 -5.01
C VAL A 312 -35.41 -18.74 -6.49
N PRO A 313 -35.61 -19.95 -7.05
CA PRO A 313 -35.43 -20.16 -8.47
C PRO A 313 -36.47 -19.31 -9.22
N PRO A 314 -36.15 -18.81 -10.43
CA PRO A 314 -37.07 -17.97 -11.18
C PRO A 314 -38.34 -18.77 -11.48
N SER A 315 -39.46 -18.36 -10.88
CA SER A 315 -40.77 -18.88 -11.23
C SER A 315 -41.10 -18.36 -12.63
N VAL A 316 -41.08 -19.29 -13.59
CA VAL A 316 -41.68 -19.05 -14.90
C VAL A 316 -43.18 -18.92 -14.69
N SER A 317 -43.69 -17.69 -14.76
CA SER A 317 -45.11 -17.44 -15.00
C SER A 317 -45.41 -17.95 -16.42
N LYS A 318 -46.04 -19.12 -16.47
CA LYS A 318 -46.98 -19.45 -17.55
C LYS A 318 -48.34 -18.93 -17.11
N ASP A 319 -49.08 -18.40 -18.07
CA ASP A 319 -50.46 -17.91 -17.98
C ASP A 319 -50.54 -16.46 -17.44
N GLU A 320 -51.17 -15.47 -18.07
CA GLU A 320 -52.35 -15.48 -18.96
C GLU A 320 -52.31 -14.32 -20.00
N LEU A 321 -52.82 -14.63 -21.20
CA LEU A 321 -53.53 -13.82 -22.22
C LEU A 321 -52.92 -12.54 -22.82
#